data_AF-A0A7L3JAT4-F1
#
_entry.id   AF-A0A7L3JAT4-F1
#
_cell.length_a   1.000
_cell.length_b   1.000
_cell.length_c   1.000
_cell.angle_alpha   90.00
_cell.angle_beta   90.00
_cell.angle_gamma   90.00
#
_symmetry.space_group_name_H-M   'P 1'
#
loop_
_entity.id
_entity.type
_entity.pdbx_description
1 polymer ?
#
loop_
_entity_poly.entity_id
_entity_poly.type
_entity_poly.pdbx_seq_one_letter_code
_entity_poly.pdbx_strand_id
1 'polypeptide(L)'
;LLALEYLHGCKIIHRDVKAGNVLLTLDGDVKLADFGVSAKNSSTVQRRVSFIGTPYWMAPEVVQCETSKESPYGYKADIWSLGITLIEMAEMEPPY
;
A
#
# COMPACT_ATOMS: atom_id res chain seq x y z
N LEU A 1 -7.03 5.21 7.47
CA LEU A 1 -6.08 6.35 7.39
C LEU A 1 -5.10 6.39 8.56
N LEU A 2 -5.56 6.36 9.82
CA LEU A 2 -4.71 6.41 11.03
C LEU A 2 -3.51 5.44 11.00
N ALA A 3 -3.73 4.18 10.62
CA ALA A 3 -2.66 3.18 10.52
C ALA A 3 -1.58 3.57 9.50
N LEU A 4 -1.98 4.07 8.32
CA LEU A 4 -1.03 4.50 7.29
C LEU A 4 -0.27 5.76 7.70
N GLU A 5 -0.95 6.72 8.32
CA GLU A 5 -0.30 7.91 8.88
C GLU A 5 0.80 7.52 9.90
N TYR A 6 0.49 6.59 10.82
CA TYR A 6 1.46 6.06 11.75
C TYR A 6 2.66 5.41 11.04
N LEU A 7 2.41 4.50 10.10
CA LEU A 7 3.48 3.82 9.35
C LEU A 7 4.35 4.80 8.59
N HIS A 8 3.74 5.75 7.89
CA HIS A 8 4.45 6.75 7.08
C HIS A 8 5.27 7.69 7.96
N GLY A 9 4.77 8.04 9.16
CA GLY A 9 5.53 8.75 10.20
C GLY A 9 6.74 7.95 10.70
N CYS A 10 6.63 6.63 10.80
CA CYS A 10 7.73 5.72 11.09
C CYS A 10 8.64 5.41 9.87
N LYS A 11 8.41 6.07 8.72
CA LYS A 11 9.10 5.83 7.44
C LYS A 11 8.93 4.41 6.92
N ILE A 12 7.80 3.77 7.22
CA ILE A 12 7.44 2.45 6.73
C ILE A 12 6.43 2.62 5.59
N ILE A 13 6.66 1.92 4.48
CA ILE A 13 5.71 1.79 3.37
C ILE A 13 5.13 0.37 3.44
N HIS A 14 3.81 0.22 3.44
CA HIS A 14 3.15 -1.08 3.55
C HIS A 14 3.35 -1.92 2.28
N ARG A 15 3.10 -1.31 1.11
CA ARG A 15 3.24 -1.88 -0.25
C ARG A 15 2.27 -3.00 -0.63
N ASP A 16 1.26 -3.27 0.19
CA ASP A 16 0.23 -4.27 -0.10
C ASP A 16 -1.09 -3.97 0.63
N VAL A 17 -1.59 -2.74 0.47
CA VAL A 17 -2.89 -2.34 1.04
C VAL A 17 -4.01 -2.84 0.12
N LYS A 18 -4.90 -3.68 0.65
CA LYS A 18 -6.08 -4.26 0.00
C LYS A 18 -7.10 -4.69 1.05
N ALA A 19 -8.37 -4.91 0.71
CA ALA A 19 -9.38 -5.25 1.72
C ALA A 19 -9.03 -6.51 2.50
N GLY A 20 -8.45 -7.52 1.84
CA GLY A 20 -7.97 -8.76 2.49
C GLY A 20 -6.92 -8.55 3.60
N ASN A 21 -6.21 -7.41 3.59
CA ASN A 21 -5.22 -7.05 4.62
C ASN A 21 -5.76 -6.05 5.65
N VAL A 22 -7.05 -5.69 5.57
CA VAL A 22 -7.75 -4.84 6.54
C VAL A 22 -8.66 -5.73 7.39
N LEU A 23 -8.20 -6.04 8.61
CA LEU A 23 -8.86 -6.99 9.49
C LEU A 23 -9.74 -6.29 10.53
N LEU A 24 -10.81 -6.96 10.95
CA LEU A 24 -11.69 -6.54 12.03
C LEU A 24 -11.49 -7.43 13.26
N THR A 25 -11.40 -6.82 14.43
CA THR A 25 -11.52 -7.55 15.71
C THR A 25 -12.98 -7.82 16.05
N LEU A 26 -13.22 -8.69 17.04
CA LEU A 26 -14.57 -8.94 17.56
C LEU A 26 -15.19 -7.69 18.21
N ASP A 27 -14.35 -6.78 18.71
CA ASP A 27 -14.77 -5.51 19.31
C ASP A 27 -15.02 -4.41 18.27
N GLY A 28 -14.84 -4.72 16.97
CA GLY A 28 -15.08 -3.78 15.87
C GLY A 28 -13.89 -2.88 15.52
N ASP A 29 -12.69 -3.13 16.06
CA ASP A 29 -11.48 -2.38 15.71
C ASP A 29 -10.97 -2.79 14.33
N VAL A 30 -10.52 -1.81 13.55
CA VAL A 30 -9.85 -2.03 12.27
C VAL A 30 -8.34 -2.11 12.47
N LYS A 31 -7.70 -3.17 11.94
CA LYS A 31 -6.24 -3.37 11.99
C LYS A 31 -5.68 -3.68 10.61
N LEU A 32 -4.55 -3.07 10.28
CA LEU A 32 -3.81 -3.36 9.06
C LEU A 32 -2.87 -4.55 9.31
N ALA A 33 -2.83 -5.50 8.39
CA ALA A 33 -2.09 -6.75 8.51
C ALA A 33 -1.20 -7.01 7.27
N ASP A 34 -0.38 -8.06 7.37
CA ASP A 34 0.56 -8.52 6.33
C ASP A 34 1.65 -7.52 5.92
N PHE A 35 2.70 -7.46 6.74
CA PHE A 35 3.89 -6.65 6.50
C PHE A 35 4.99 -7.41 5.73
N GLY A 36 4.69 -8.58 5.15
CA GLY A 36 5.70 -9.45 4.53
C GLY A 36 6.47 -8.78 3.39
N VAL A 37 5.85 -7.82 2.74
CA VAL A 37 6.45 -7.01 1.67
C VAL A 37 6.64 -5.54 2.07
N SER A 38 6.52 -5.16 3.33
CA SER A 38 6.73 -3.77 3.75
C SER A 38 8.20 -3.34 3.66
N ALA A 39 8.45 -2.04 3.63
CA ALA A 39 9.81 -1.47 3.62
C ALA A 39 9.96 -0.35 4.63
N LYS A 40 10.98 -0.45 5.49
CA LYS A 40 11.43 0.65 6.34
C LYS A 40 12.49 1.47 5.61
N ASN A 41 12.23 2.75 5.45
CA ASN A 41 13.12 3.70 4.82
C ASN A 41 13.99 4.42 5.87
N SER A 42 15.23 4.76 5.51
CA SER A 42 16.13 5.57 6.35
C SER A 42 15.71 7.03 6.39
N SER A 43 15.13 7.53 5.30
CA SER A 43 14.58 8.89 5.18
C SER A 43 13.21 8.89 4.50
N THR A 44 12.42 9.94 4.73
CA THR A 44 11.11 10.14 4.07
C THR A 44 11.21 10.35 2.56
N VAL A 45 12.38 10.81 2.09
CA VAL A 45 12.67 11.05 0.66
C VAL A 45 13.13 9.77 -0.04
N GLN A 46 13.56 8.74 0.70
CA GLN A 46 14.00 7.49 0.10
C GLN A 46 12.85 6.85 -0.69
N ARG A 47 13.14 6.47 -1.93
CA ARG A 47 12.18 5.86 -2.84
C ARG A 47 12.60 4.42 -3.18
N ARG A 48 11.65 3.61 -3.64
CA ARG A 48 11.82 2.18 -3.93
C ARG A 48 11.59 1.91 -5.42
N VAL A 49 12.26 0.89 -5.95
CA VAL A 49 12.19 0.48 -7.37
C VAL A 49 11.75 -0.97 -7.54
N SER A 50 11.34 -1.63 -6.46
CA SER A 50 10.93 -3.04 -6.50
C SER A 50 9.48 -3.13 -6.98
N PHE A 51 9.24 -3.86 -8.05
CA PHE A 51 7.91 -4.24 -8.51
C PHE A 51 7.36 -5.37 -7.61
N ILE A 52 6.57 -4.99 -6.61
CA ILE A 52 5.93 -5.90 -5.64
C ILE A 52 4.58 -5.35 -5.19
N GLY A 53 3.71 -6.22 -4.68
CA GLY A 53 2.35 -5.91 -4.26
C GLY A 53 1.34 -6.79 -5.00
N THR A 54 0.06 -6.61 -4.70
CA THR A 54 -1.02 -7.32 -5.39
C THR A 54 -1.48 -6.54 -6.63
N PRO A 55 -1.49 -7.14 -7.84
CA PRO A 55 -2.05 -6.53 -9.05
C PRO A 55 -3.45 -5.96 -8.82
N TYR A 56 -3.85 -4.92 -9.55
CA TYR A 56 -5.08 -4.10 -9.37
C TYR A 56 -5.02 -3.04 -8.26
N TRP A 57 -4.37 -3.30 -7.11
CA TRP A 57 -4.17 -2.28 -6.06
C TRP A 57 -2.89 -1.46 -6.25
N MET A 58 -2.03 -1.83 -7.20
CA MET A 58 -0.73 -1.17 -7.42
C MET A 58 -0.90 0.22 -8.02
N ALA A 59 -0.18 1.20 -7.45
CA ALA A 59 -0.07 2.53 -8.02
C ALA A 59 0.70 2.49 -9.35
N PRO A 60 0.40 3.39 -10.30
CA PRO A 60 1.03 3.39 -11.62
C PRO A 60 2.56 3.51 -11.54
N GLU A 61 3.09 4.28 -10.59
CA GLU A 61 4.53 4.41 -10.37
C GLU A 61 5.19 3.11 -9.85
N VAL A 62 4.43 2.24 -9.18
CA VAL A 62 4.93 0.92 -8.76
C VAL A 62 4.98 -0.01 -9.97
N VAL A 63 3.96 0.00 -10.83
CA VAL A 63 3.92 -0.80 -12.05
C VAL A 63 5.04 -0.40 -13.02
N GLN A 64 5.31 0.89 -13.15
CA GLN A 64 6.38 1.41 -14.00
C GLN A 64 7.78 0.88 -13.58
N CYS A 65 7.97 0.50 -12.32
CA CYS A 65 9.21 -0.12 -11.85
C CYS A 65 9.50 -1.50 -12.46
N GLU A 66 8.50 -2.18 -13.03
CA GLU A 66 8.70 -3.44 -13.77
C GLU A 66 9.56 -3.22 -15.02
N THR A 67 9.35 -2.10 -15.72
CA THR A 67 9.98 -1.80 -17.01
C THR A 67 11.09 -0.76 -16.89
N SER A 68 11.06 0.13 -15.89
CA SER A 68 12.08 1.15 -15.66
C SER A 68 12.32 1.43 -14.18
N LYS A 69 13.58 1.31 -13.73
CA LYS A 69 14.01 1.64 -12.36
C LYS A 69 14.22 3.15 -12.14
N GLU A 70 13.97 3.98 -13.14
CA GLU A 70 14.18 5.43 -13.08
C GLU A 70 13.01 6.17 -12.41
N SER A 71 11.88 5.49 -12.19
CA SER A 71 10.67 6.05 -11.56
C SER A 71 10.42 5.42 -10.18
N PRO A 72 11.25 5.74 -9.17
CA PRO A 72 11.10 5.14 -7.86
C PRO A 72 9.88 5.72 -7.12
N TYR A 73 9.16 4.88 -6.37
CA TYR A 73 7.94 5.23 -5.65
C TYR A 73 8.17 5.43 -4.14
N GLY A 74 7.23 6.12 -3.49
CA GLY A 74 7.25 6.40 -2.06
C GLY A 74 5.98 5.94 -1.36
N TYR A 75 5.74 6.44 -0.15
CA TYR A 75 4.59 6.08 0.68
C TYR A 75 3.23 6.43 0.05
N LYS A 76 3.21 7.32 -0.95
CA LYS A 76 2.01 7.67 -1.71
C LYS A 76 1.41 6.48 -2.48
N ALA A 77 2.21 5.46 -2.78
CA ALA A 77 1.70 4.21 -3.34
C ALA A 77 0.64 3.56 -2.44
N ASP A 78 0.83 3.57 -1.10
CA ASP A 78 -0.17 3.04 -0.16
C ASP A 78 -1.49 3.83 -0.19
N ILE A 79 -1.43 5.13 -0.52
CA ILE A 79 -2.61 6.00 -0.61
C ILE A 79 -3.43 5.66 -1.87
N TRP A 80 -2.76 5.38 -2.98
CA TRP A 80 -3.41 4.84 -4.18
C TRP A 80 -4.08 3.51 -3.88
N SER A 81 -3.34 2.57 -3.30
CA SER A 81 -3.86 1.24 -2.95
C SER A 81 -5.04 1.31 -1.97
N LEU A 82 -5.03 2.27 -1.03
CA LEU A 82 -6.21 2.56 -0.20
C LEU A 82 -7.41 3.02 -1.04
N GLY A 83 -7.20 3.88 -2.03
CA GLY A 83 -8.26 4.29 -2.95
C GLY A 83 -8.90 3.10 -3.67
N ILE A 84 -8.08 2.19 -4.19
CA ILE A 84 -8.56 0.93 -4.80
C ILE A 84 -9.30 0.06 -3.78
N THR A 85 -8.78 -0.05 -2.56
CA THR A 85 -9.42 -0.80 -1.46
C THR A 85 -10.81 -0.24 -1.13
N LEU A 86 -11.00 1.08 -1.18
CA LEU A 86 -12.30 1.69 -0.95
C LEU A 86 -13.30 1.37 -2.07
N ILE A 87 -12.84 1.28 -3.32
CA ILE A 87 -13.67 0.84 -4.45
C ILE A 87 -14.03 -0.63 -4.27
N GLU A 88 -13.06 -1.50 -3.96
CA GLU A 88 -13.29 -2.91 -3.65
C GLU A 88 -14.34 -3.12 -2.55
N MET A 89 -14.31 -2.31 -1.49
CA MET A 89 -15.31 -2.38 -0.43
C MET A 89 -16.70 -1.92 -0.90
N ALA A 90 -16.79 -1.00 -1.85
CA ALA A 90 -18.05 -0.47 -2.37
C ALA A 90 -18.65 -1.37 -3.47
N GLU A 91 -17.81 -1.99 -4.28
CA GLU A 91 -18.18 -2.72 -5.50
C GLU A 91 -17.96 -4.24 -5.39
N MET A 92 -17.48 -4.73 -4.24
CA MET A 92 -17.08 -6.12 -3.94
C MET A 92 -15.83 -6.63 -4.68
N GLU A 93 -15.38 -5.94 -5.72
CA GLU A 93 -14.19 -6.28 -6.50
C GLU A 93 -13.36 -5.01 -6.76
N PRO A 94 -12.02 -5.11 -6.85
CA PRO A 94 -11.22 -3.97 -7.33
C PRO A 94 -11.60 -3.63 -8.78
N PRO A 95 -11.31 -2.41 -9.25
CA PRO A 95 -11.47 -2.08 -10.67
C PRO A 95 -10.67 -3.05 -11.55
N TYR A 96 -11.33 -3.52 -12.63
CA TYR A 96 -10.82 -4.43 -13.68
C TYR A 96 -10.82 -5.91 -13.32
#